data_AF-A0A850YU71-F1
#
_entry.id   AF-A0A850YU71-F1
#
_cell.length_a   1.000
_cell.length_b   1.000
_cell.length_c   1.000
_cell.angle_alpha   90.00
_cell.angle_beta   90.00
_cell.angle_gamma   90.00
#
_symmetry.space_group_name_H-M   'P 1'
#
loop_
_entity.id
_entity.type
_entity.pdbx_description
1 polymer ?
#
loop_
_entity_poly.entity_id
_entity_poly.type
_entity_poly.pdbx_seq_one_letter_code
_entity_poly.pdbx_strand_id
1 'polypeptide(L)'
;FQITAKAAVIFVTLQYNVTIPATEEQSAETISLYYYGIKDLATIFFYMLVAIIIHAIIQEYVLDKINRKMHFSKTKHSKFNESGQLSAFYLFSCVWGTSILVSENYISDPTSLWRDYPHTLIPFQMKFFYILQLAYWFHAFPELYFQKTKKEDIFRQIVYIGLYLFHIAGAYLLNLTHLGLVLLVLHYFVEFLFHISRLFYFSDEKYQKGFSLWAVLFVLGRLLTLILSVLTFGFGLARAEDQQLNFSTGNFNILAVRYS
;
A
#
# COMPACT_ATOMS: atom_id res chain seq x y z
N PHE A 1 3.90 5.26 35.22
CA PHE A 1 3.45 6.19 34.15
C PHE A 1 4.58 6.60 33.20
N GLN A 2 5.78 6.99 33.65
CA GLN A 2 6.86 7.44 32.75
C GLN A 2 7.47 6.33 31.87
N ILE A 3 7.56 5.09 32.38
CA ILE A 3 8.07 3.93 31.62
C ILE A 3 7.08 3.50 30.53
N THR A 4 5.78 3.49 30.85
CA THR A 4 4.70 3.17 29.90
C THR A 4 4.61 4.20 28.78
N ALA A 5 4.82 5.49 29.05
CA ALA A 5 4.87 6.52 28.02
C ALA A 5 6.03 6.31 27.03
N LYS A 6 7.23 5.97 27.52
CA LYS A 6 8.39 5.67 26.66
C LYS A 6 8.16 4.43 25.79
N ALA A 7 7.49 3.41 26.32
CA ALA A 7 7.12 2.23 25.54
C ALA A 7 6.10 2.55 24.44
N ALA A 8 5.10 3.40 24.73
CA ALA A 8 4.07 3.79 23.77
C ALA A 8 4.63 4.52 22.54
N VAL A 9 5.69 5.32 22.70
CA VAL A 9 6.34 6.05 21.59
C VAL A 9 6.80 5.10 20.48
N ILE A 10 7.29 3.90 20.82
CA ILE A 10 7.76 2.89 19.86
C ILE A 10 6.62 2.43 18.92
N PHE A 11 5.40 2.40 19.43
CA PHE A 11 4.22 1.95 18.69
C PHE A 11 3.61 3.06 17.84
N VAL A 12 3.63 4.32 18.31
CA VAL A 12 2.91 5.41 17.65
C VAL A 12 3.74 6.12 16.58
N THR A 13 5.03 6.33 16.87
CA THR A 13 5.90 7.16 16.02
C THR A 13 6.66 6.33 15.00
N LEU A 14 7.00 6.92 13.85
CA LEU A 14 7.92 6.30 12.91
C LEU A 14 9.30 6.15 13.53
N GLN A 15 9.88 4.97 13.37
CA GLN A 15 11.17 4.62 13.95
C GLN A 15 12.31 4.95 12.97
N TYR A 16 13.56 5.04 13.47
CA TYR A 16 14.77 5.23 12.65
C TYR A 16 14.84 6.58 11.90
N ASN A 17 14.43 7.68 12.54
CA ASN A 17 14.63 9.03 12.01
C ASN A 17 16.13 9.39 11.95
N VAL A 18 16.52 10.04 10.86
CA VAL A 18 17.80 10.68 10.63
C VAL A 18 17.54 12.11 10.18
N THR A 19 18.20 13.07 10.82
CA THR A 19 18.12 14.48 10.43
C THR A 19 19.38 14.85 9.65
N ILE A 20 19.19 15.39 8.44
CA ILE A 20 20.29 15.87 7.60
C ILE A 20 20.16 17.40 7.50
N PRO A 21 21.24 18.17 7.72
CA PRO A 21 21.23 19.61 7.49
C PRO A 21 21.02 19.88 5.99
N ALA A 22 20.01 20.69 5.65
CA ALA A 22 19.83 21.16 4.27
C ALA A 22 21.07 21.95 3.83
N THR A 23 21.53 21.70 2.62
CA THR A 23 22.73 22.31 2.04
C THR A 23 22.60 23.84 1.97
N GLU A 24 23.72 24.55 2.11
CA GLU A 24 23.90 25.95 2.54
C GLU A 24 23.14 27.09 1.81
N GLU A 25 22.23 26.84 0.88
CA GLU A 25 21.62 27.94 0.09
C GLU A 25 20.13 28.21 0.30
N GLN A 26 19.36 27.37 1.02
CA GLN A 26 17.95 27.69 1.30
C GLN A 26 17.48 27.21 2.68
N SER A 27 17.52 28.14 3.65
CA SER A 27 16.84 28.11 4.95
C SER A 27 17.23 26.97 5.92
N ALA A 28 17.13 27.26 7.22
CA ALA A 28 17.43 26.34 8.31
C ALA A 28 16.38 25.20 8.46
N GLU A 29 16.01 24.53 7.37
CA GLU A 29 15.10 23.39 7.38
C GLU A 29 15.88 22.08 7.41
N THR A 30 15.89 21.41 8.55
CA THR A 30 16.43 20.04 8.66
C THR A 30 15.49 19.06 7.98
N ILE A 31 15.96 18.32 6.98
CA ILE A 31 15.15 17.26 6.34
C ILE A 31 15.23 16.00 7.20
N SER A 32 14.07 15.49 7.62
CA SER A 32 13.94 14.24 8.37
C SER A 32 13.69 13.07 7.41
N LEU A 33 14.66 12.17 7.31
CA LEU A 33 14.60 10.92 6.53
C LEU A 33 14.59 9.72 7.47
N TYR A 34 14.24 8.54 6.94
CA TYR A 34 14.06 7.35 7.75
C TYR A 34 14.64 6.10 7.08
N TYR A 35 15.30 5.26 7.86
CA TYR A 35 15.58 3.88 7.45
C TYR A 35 14.39 2.97 7.76
N TYR A 36 14.28 1.82 7.10
CA TYR A 36 13.42 0.75 7.60
C TYR A 36 14.10 -0.02 8.75
N GLY A 37 13.32 -0.71 9.58
CA GLY A 37 13.92 -1.67 10.52
C GLY A 37 12.91 -2.40 11.38
N ILE A 38 13.40 -3.34 12.21
CA ILE A 38 12.54 -4.27 12.96
C ILE A 38 11.54 -3.59 13.91
N LYS A 39 11.87 -2.40 14.45
CA LYS A 39 10.95 -1.66 15.32
C LYS A 39 9.70 -1.18 14.58
N ASP A 40 9.74 -1.10 13.24
CA ASP A 40 8.57 -0.79 12.43
C ASP A 40 7.45 -1.83 12.62
N LEU A 41 7.77 -3.09 13.02
CA LEU A 41 6.76 -4.10 13.35
C LEU A 41 5.83 -3.66 14.49
N ALA A 42 6.36 -2.97 15.50
CA ALA A 42 5.55 -2.43 16.59
C ALA A 42 4.61 -1.33 16.07
N THR A 43 5.12 -0.48 15.18
CA THR A 43 4.34 0.59 14.54
C THR A 43 3.24 0.01 13.63
N ILE A 44 3.57 -0.98 12.80
CA ILE A 44 2.60 -1.71 11.95
C ILE A 44 1.52 -2.34 12.82
N PHE A 45 1.88 -3.01 13.92
CA PHE A 45 0.91 -3.61 14.84
C PHE A 45 -0.04 -2.56 15.44
N PHE A 46 0.49 -1.42 15.90
CA PHE A 46 -0.33 -0.34 16.42
C PHE A 46 -1.33 0.18 15.39
N TYR A 47 -0.88 0.50 14.19
CA TYR A 47 -1.77 0.98 13.14
C TYR A 47 -2.70 -0.10 12.60
N MET A 48 -2.38 -1.39 12.74
CA MET A 48 -3.31 -2.48 12.45
C MET A 48 -4.51 -2.41 13.41
N LEU A 49 -4.29 -2.14 14.70
CA LEU A 49 -5.39 -1.93 15.66
C LEU A 49 -6.23 -0.70 15.28
N VAL A 50 -5.58 0.39 14.86
CA VAL A 50 -6.29 1.57 14.33
C VAL A 50 -7.12 1.20 13.10
N ALA A 51 -6.57 0.41 12.17
CA ALA A 51 -7.28 -0.04 10.98
C ALA A 51 -8.52 -0.88 11.32
N ILE A 52 -8.47 -1.76 12.33
CA ILE A 52 -9.64 -2.50 12.83
C ILE A 52 -10.74 -1.54 13.31
N ILE A 53 -10.38 -0.52 14.07
CA ILE A 53 -11.34 0.47 14.58
C ILE A 53 -11.96 1.27 13.42
N ILE A 54 -11.14 1.75 12.49
CA ILE A 54 -11.62 2.50 11.32
C ILE A 54 -12.53 1.62 10.44
N HIS A 55 -12.16 0.36 10.22
CA HIS A 55 -12.99 -0.60 9.49
C HIS A 55 -14.38 -0.72 10.14
N ALA A 56 -14.44 -0.91 11.47
CA ALA A 56 -15.68 -1.01 12.20
C ALA A 56 -16.53 0.26 12.10
N ILE A 57 -15.91 1.45 12.18
CA ILE A 57 -16.60 2.73 12.01
C ILE A 57 -17.21 2.86 10.60
N ILE A 58 -16.43 2.57 9.55
CA ILE A 58 -16.93 2.60 8.17
C ILE A 58 -18.08 1.60 7.99
N GLN A 59 -17.96 0.42 8.60
CA GLN A 59 -18.97 -0.62 8.55
C GLN A 59 -20.29 -0.14 9.16
N GLU A 60 -20.25 0.33 10.40
CA GLU A 60 -21.44 0.69 11.19
C GLU A 60 -22.13 1.96 10.67
N TYR A 61 -21.36 3.02 10.41
CA TYR A 61 -21.90 4.35 10.13
C TYR A 61 -22.21 4.58 8.65
N VAL A 62 -21.51 3.90 7.75
CA VAL A 62 -21.66 4.08 6.30
C VAL A 62 -22.32 2.86 5.66
N LEU A 63 -21.65 1.71 5.68
CA LEU A 63 -22.06 0.56 4.86
C LEU A 63 -23.36 -0.06 5.34
N ASP A 64 -23.50 -0.31 6.64
CA ASP A 64 -24.72 -0.89 7.20
C ASP A 64 -25.91 0.05 7.05
N LYS A 65 -25.69 1.37 7.09
CA LYS A 65 -26.74 2.37 6.85
C LYS A 65 -27.25 2.32 5.41
N ILE A 66 -26.36 2.15 4.43
CA ILE A 66 -26.75 1.99 3.03
C ILE A 66 -27.46 0.65 2.81
N ASN A 67 -26.93 -0.44 3.37
CA ASN A 67 -27.54 -1.76 3.23
C ASN A 67 -28.96 -1.84 3.80
N ARG A 68 -29.19 -1.23 4.97
CA ARG A 68 -30.54 -1.15 5.58
C ARG A 68 -31.53 -0.42 4.68
N LYS A 69 -31.08 0.61 3.94
CA LYS A 69 -31.91 1.37 3.01
C LYS A 69 -32.22 0.61 1.72
N MET A 70 -31.27 -0.22 1.25
CA MET A 70 -31.36 -0.89 -0.04
C MET A 70 -31.93 -2.32 0.02
N HIS A 71 -32.20 -2.85 1.23
CA HIS A 71 -32.81 -4.17 1.46
C HIS A 71 -32.14 -5.33 0.67
N PHE A 72 -30.81 -5.37 0.65
CA PHE A 72 -30.09 -6.41 -0.07
C PHE A 72 -30.28 -7.82 0.51
N SER A 73 -30.23 -8.83 -0.35
CA SER A 73 -30.13 -10.23 0.08
C SER A 73 -28.84 -10.46 0.86
N LYS A 74 -28.81 -11.49 1.73
CA LYS A 74 -27.64 -11.80 2.59
C LYS A 74 -26.33 -11.92 1.80
N THR A 75 -26.37 -12.55 0.63
CA THR A 75 -25.19 -12.71 -0.25
C THR A 75 -24.76 -11.39 -0.87
N LYS A 76 -25.70 -10.55 -1.33
CA LYS A 76 -25.41 -9.25 -1.92
C LYS A 76 -24.90 -8.27 -0.86
N HIS A 77 -25.46 -8.31 0.34
CA HIS A 77 -25.01 -7.54 1.50
C HIS A 77 -23.54 -7.82 1.86
N SER A 78 -23.17 -9.09 1.99
CA SER A 78 -21.78 -9.47 2.30
C SER A 78 -20.79 -8.96 1.24
N LYS A 79 -21.11 -9.13 -0.05
CA LYS A 79 -20.29 -8.63 -1.16
C LYS A 79 -20.25 -7.10 -1.25
N PHE A 80 -21.36 -6.43 -0.90
CA PHE A 80 -21.42 -4.96 -0.86
C PHE A 80 -20.52 -4.41 0.25
N ASN A 81 -20.53 -5.03 1.43
CA ASN A 81 -19.66 -4.64 2.54
C ASN A 81 -18.19 -4.77 2.22
N GLU A 82 -17.78 -5.94 1.71
CA GLU A 82 -16.41 -6.18 1.25
C GLU A 82 -15.98 -5.12 0.22
N SER A 83 -16.82 -4.88 -0.78
CA SER A 83 -16.54 -3.88 -1.82
C SER A 83 -16.53 -2.45 -1.26
N GLY A 84 -17.34 -2.15 -0.26
CA GLY A 84 -17.42 -0.87 0.42
C GLY A 84 -16.13 -0.53 1.16
N GLN A 85 -15.66 -1.47 1.99
CA GLN A 85 -14.42 -1.34 2.75
C GLN A 85 -13.22 -1.18 1.82
N LEU A 86 -13.11 -2.06 0.81
CA LEU A 86 -12.02 -2.01 -0.16
C LEU A 86 -12.06 -0.72 -1.00
N SER A 87 -13.24 -0.24 -1.41
CA SER A 87 -13.36 1.05 -2.12
C SER A 87 -12.84 2.22 -1.29
N ALA A 88 -13.21 2.27 0.00
CA ALA A 88 -12.79 3.33 0.90
C ALA A 88 -11.26 3.32 1.10
N PHE A 89 -10.69 2.14 1.36
CA PHE A 89 -9.25 1.96 1.50
C PHE A 89 -8.50 2.33 0.22
N TYR A 90 -8.89 1.79 -0.93
CA TYR A 90 -8.19 2.05 -2.18
C TYR A 90 -8.29 3.52 -2.59
N LEU A 91 -9.42 4.18 -2.39
CA LEU A 91 -9.54 5.62 -2.68
C LEU A 91 -8.56 6.43 -1.82
N PHE A 92 -8.55 6.19 -0.51
CA PHE A 92 -7.65 6.87 0.42
C PHE A 92 -6.17 6.64 0.04
N SER A 93 -5.78 5.38 -0.16
CA SER A 93 -4.41 5.02 -0.52
C SER A 93 -4.00 5.55 -1.90
N CYS A 94 -4.91 5.59 -2.88
CA CYS A 94 -4.61 6.19 -4.18
C CYS A 94 -4.36 7.68 -4.10
N VAL A 95 -5.23 8.41 -3.42
CA VAL A 95 -5.13 9.88 -3.29
C VAL A 95 -3.84 10.24 -2.58
N TRP A 96 -3.55 9.58 -1.45
CA TRP A 96 -2.34 9.86 -0.69
C TRP A 96 -1.07 9.38 -1.39
N GLY A 97 -1.07 8.17 -1.96
CA GLY A 97 0.07 7.70 -2.75
C GLY A 97 0.38 8.62 -3.92
N THR A 98 -0.65 9.10 -4.64
CA THR A 98 -0.49 10.07 -5.72
C THR A 98 0.06 11.40 -5.22
N SER A 99 -0.37 11.89 -4.05
CA SER A 99 0.19 13.13 -3.49
C SER A 99 1.68 12.99 -3.18
N ILE A 100 2.14 11.81 -2.74
CA ILE A 100 3.57 11.51 -2.53
C ILE A 100 4.30 11.46 -3.88
N LEU A 101 3.72 10.82 -4.89
CA LEU A 101 4.32 10.76 -6.24
C LEU A 101 4.53 12.16 -6.84
N VAL A 102 3.58 13.07 -6.60
CA VAL A 102 3.66 14.46 -7.05
C VAL A 102 4.67 15.25 -6.24
N SER A 103 4.69 15.11 -4.90
CA SER A 103 5.61 15.86 -4.05
C SER A 103 7.08 15.50 -4.29
N GLU A 104 7.37 14.23 -4.58
CA GLU A 104 8.72 13.73 -4.84
C GLU A 104 9.09 13.76 -6.35
N ASN A 105 8.19 14.26 -7.21
CA ASN A 105 8.37 14.40 -8.65
C ASN A 105 8.70 13.10 -9.42
N TYR A 106 8.28 11.93 -8.92
CA TYR A 106 8.55 10.64 -9.57
C TYR A 106 7.81 10.41 -10.90
N ILE A 107 6.76 11.19 -11.16
CA ILE A 107 5.96 11.08 -12.39
C ILE A 107 6.74 11.66 -13.59
N SER A 108 7.55 12.69 -13.35
CA SER A 108 8.22 13.45 -14.41
C SER A 108 9.50 12.77 -14.91
N ASP A 109 10.13 11.93 -14.09
CA ASP A 109 11.37 11.23 -14.43
C ASP A 109 11.27 9.73 -14.10
N PRO A 110 10.86 8.88 -15.06
CA PRO A 110 10.73 7.45 -14.84
C PRO A 110 12.02 6.76 -14.38
N THR A 111 13.19 7.37 -14.62
CA THR A 111 14.45 6.77 -14.18
C THR A 111 14.67 6.90 -12.68
N SER A 112 13.97 7.81 -11.98
CA SER A 112 14.02 7.94 -10.52
C SER A 112 13.56 6.69 -9.78
N LEU A 113 12.87 5.76 -10.48
CA LEU A 113 12.43 4.49 -9.92
C LEU A 113 13.58 3.53 -9.61
N TRP A 114 14.73 3.69 -10.27
CA TRP A 114 15.92 2.87 -10.08
C TRP A 114 17.22 3.64 -9.96
N ARG A 115 17.24 4.92 -10.36
CA ARG A 115 18.39 5.81 -10.13
C ARG A 115 18.65 5.89 -8.63
N ASP A 116 19.92 5.87 -8.27
CA ASP A 116 20.40 5.93 -6.88
C ASP A 116 19.90 4.77 -5.99
N TYR A 117 19.44 3.67 -6.59
CA TYR A 117 19.18 2.44 -5.86
C TYR A 117 20.49 1.94 -5.22
N PRO A 118 20.50 1.53 -3.93
CA PRO A 118 19.33 1.33 -3.05
C PRO A 118 18.78 2.60 -2.37
N HIS A 119 17.45 2.75 -2.37
CA HIS A 119 16.72 3.84 -1.72
C HIS A 119 16.60 3.63 -0.20
N THR A 120 17.72 3.63 0.51
CA THR A 120 17.77 3.32 1.95
C THR A 120 17.16 4.41 2.84
N LEU A 121 17.22 5.67 2.38
CA LEU A 121 16.63 6.82 3.07
C LEU A 121 15.26 7.13 2.49
N ILE A 122 14.23 7.04 3.34
CA ILE A 122 12.83 7.15 2.94
C ILE A 122 12.23 8.44 3.55
N PRO A 123 11.57 9.29 2.76
CA PRO A 123 10.82 10.44 3.28
C PRO A 123 9.72 10.01 4.25
N PHE A 124 9.40 10.86 5.23
CA PHE A 124 8.36 10.57 6.24
C PHE A 124 7.05 10.07 5.62
N GLN A 125 6.52 10.79 4.63
CA GLN A 125 5.22 10.48 4.01
C GLN A 125 5.24 9.10 3.35
N MET A 126 6.31 8.78 2.62
CA MET A 126 6.47 7.49 1.96
C MET A 126 6.61 6.35 2.99
N LYS A 127 7.46 6.51 4.01
CA LYS A 127 7.60 5.49 5.05
C LYS A 127 6.26 5.25 5.75
N PHE A 128 5.56 6.32 6.12
CA PHE A 128 4.28 6.18 6.81
C PHE A 128 3.22 5.52 5.94
N PHE A 129 3.20 5.85 4.64
CA PHE A 129 2.33 5.19 3.67
C PHE A 129 2.53 3.67 3.68
N TYR A 130 3.77 3.19 3.58
CA TYR A 130 4.09 1.75 3.62
C TYR A 130 3.68 1.07 4.93
N ILE A 131 3.95 1.70 6.07
CA ILE A 131 3.52 1.21 7.39
C ILE A 131 2.00 1.02 7.42
N LEU A 132 1.24 2.00 6.92
CA LEU A 132 -0.22 1.94 6.89
C LEU A 132 -0.76 0.92 5.89
N GLN A 133 -0.12 0.74 4.73
CA GLN A 133 -0.52 -0.31 3.80
C GLN A 133 -0.32 -1.70 4.42
N LEU A 134 0.83 -1.96 5.05
CA LEU A 134 1.09 -3.21 5.77
C LEU A 134 0.09 -3.41 6.91
N ALA A 135 -0.12 -2.39 7.74
CA ALA A 135 -1.08 -2.43 8.84
C ALA A 135 -2.49 -2.78 8.38
N TYR A 136 -2.94 -2.18 7.27
CA TYR A 136 -4.23 -2.52 6.67
C TYR A 136 -4.26 -3.98 6.22
N TRP A 137 -3.28 -4.46 5.45
CA TRP A 137 -3.35 -5.86 4.99
C TRP A 137 -3.21 -6.87 6.14
N PHE A 138 -2.50 -6.54 7.22
CA PHE A 138 -2.52 -7.35 8.44
C PHE A 138 -3.87 -7.31 9.17
N HIS A 139 -4.59 -6.18 9.16
CA HIS A 139 -5.93 -6.08 9.77
C HIS A 139 -6.94 -7.05 9.13
N ALA A 140 -6.73 -7.41 7.87
CA ALA A 140 -7.62 -8.31 7.15
C ALA A 140 -7.65 -9.73 7.76
N PHE A 141 -6.58 -10.18 8.44
CA PHE A 141 -6.56 -11.51 9.08
C PHE A 141 -7.57 -11.66 10.24
N PRO A 142 -7.57 -10.81 11.28
CA PRO A 142 -8.60 -10.86 12.31
C PRO A 142 -9.99 -10.54 11.74
N GLU A 143 -10.07 -9.73 10.69
CA GLU A 143 -11.34 -9.44 10.04
C GLU A 143 -11.99 -10.68 9.42
N LEU A 144 -11.21 -11.65 8.90
CA LEU A 144 -11.76 -12.93 8.44
C LEU A 144 -12.54 -13.67 9.54
N TYR A 145 -12.07 -13.54 10.78
CA TYR A 145 -12.74 -14.11 11.95
C TYR A 145 -13.98 -13.31 12.33
N PHE A 146 -13.88 -11.97 12.38
CA PHE A 146 -15.01 -11.10 12.74
C PHE A 146 -16.18 -11.17 11.74
N GLN A 147 -15.88 -11.30 10.45
CA GLN A 147 -16.89 -11.46 9.39
C GLN A 147 -17.46 -12.88 9.29
N LYS A 148 -16.92 -13.83 10.07
CA LYS A 148 -17.29 -15.25 10.03
C LYS A 148 -17.20 -15.80 8.61
N THR A 149 -16.08 -15.53 7.93
CA THR A 149 -15.81 -16.04 6.58
C THR A 149 -16.05 -17.55 6.54
N LYS A 150 -16.71 -18.01 5.48
CA LYS A 150 -16.94 -19.44 5.27
C LYS A 150 -15.61 -20.19 5.16
N LYS A 151 -15.53 -21.37 5.77
CA LYS A 151 -14.31 -22.20 5.77
C LYS A 151 -13.74 -22.47 4.37
N GLU A 152 -14.61 -22.63 3.36
CA GLU A 152 -14.24 -22.83 1.96
C GLU A 152 -13.50 -21.63 1.33
N ASP A 153 -13.74 -20.41 1.83
CA ASP A 153 -13.17 -19.18 1.28
C ASP A 153 -11.90 -18.72 2.04
N ILE A 154 -11.66 -19.21 3.26
CA ILE A 154 -10.56 -18.76 4.13
C ILE A 154 -9.20 -18.90 3.45
N PHE A 155 -8.91 -20.06 2.85
CA PHE A 155 -7.61 -20.29 2.23
C PHE A 155 -7.35 -19.31 1.08
N ARG A 156 -8.36 -19.10 0.21
CA ARG A 156 -8.27 -18.14 -0.90
C ARG A 156 -8.02 -16.71 -0.38
N GLN A 157 -8.68 -16.31 0.71
CA GLN A 157 -8.50 -15.00 1.30
C GLN A 157 -7.13 -14.84 1.97
N ILE A 158 -6.60 -15.87 2.65
CA ILE A 158 -5.25 -15.84 3.21
C ILE A 158 -4.20 -15.66 2.10
N VAL A 159 -4.33 -16.39 0.99
CA VAL A 159 -3.43 -16.22 -0.16
C VAL A 159 -3.54 -14.80 -0.72
N TYR A 160 -4.75 -14.28 -0.89
CA TYR A 160 -4.98 -12.92 -1.37
C TYR A 160 -4.32 -11.86 -0.46
N ILE A 161 -4.53 -11.94 0.86
CA ILE A 161 -3.90 -11.06 1.85
C ILE A 161 -2.37 -11.21 1.81
N GLY A 162 -1.88 -12.45 1.76
CA GLY A 162 -0.46 -12.78 1.70
C GLY A 162 0.22 -12.20 0.46
N LEU A 163 -0.44 -12.18 -0.69
CA LEU A 163 0.10 -11.55 -1.91
C LEU A 163 0.31 -10.05 -1.72
N TYR A 164 -0.64 -9.31 -1.12
CA TYR A 164 -0.42 -7.89 -0.84
C TYR A 164 0.73 -7.66 0.12
N LEU A 165 0.75 -8.40 1.23
CA LEU A 165 1.83 -8.29 2.22
C LEU A 165 3.18 -8.59 1.58
N PHE A 166 3.28 -9.62 0.75
CA PHE A 166 4.50 -9.98 0.04
C PHE A 166 5.01 -8.85 -0.86
N HIS A 167 4.15 -8.26 -1.70
CA HIS A 167 4.56 -7.20 -2.62
C HIS A 167 4.92 -5.91 -1.88
N ILE A 168 4.12 -5.51 -0.88
CA ILE A 168 4.36 -4.29 -0.11
C ILE A 168 5.64 -4.44 0.73
N ALA A 169 5.80 -5.57 1.44
CA ALA A 169 6.99 -5.83 2.24
C ALA A 169 8.22 -6.03 1.36
N GLY A 170 8.11 -6.69 0.21
CA GLY A 170 9.20 -6.85 -0.75
C GLY A 170 9.72 -5.49 -1.23
N ALA A 171 8.85 -4.60 -1.67
CA ALA A 171 9.26 -3.25 -2.06
C ALA A 171 9.91 -2.46 -0.91
N TYR A 172 9.38 -2.60 0.31
CA TYR A 172 9.88 -1.89 1.49
C TYR A 172 11.24 -2.42 1.98
N LEU A 173 11.40 -3.74 2.09
CA LEU A 173 12.58 -4.39 2.64
C LEU A 173 13.75 -4.47 1.65
N LEU A 174 13.46 -4.48 0.35
CA LEU A 174 14.49 -4.51 -0.71
C LEU A 174 14.92 -3.10 -1.16
N ASN A 175 14.50 -2.04 -0.46
CA ASN A 175 14.76 -0.64 -0.80
C ASN A 175 14.30 -0.25 -2.22
N LEU A 176 13.17 -0.82 -2.67
CA LEU A 176 12.53 -0.54 -3.96
C LEU A 176 11.27 0.34 -3.77
N THR A 177 11.34 1.26 -2.81
CA THR A 177 10.19 2.03 -2.31
C THR A 177 9.60 2.96 -3.37
N HIS A 178 10.44 3.51 -4.26
CA HIS A 178 9.98 4.38 -5.34
C HIS A 178 9.14 3.59 -6.37
N LEU A 179 9.69 2.49 -6.89
CA LEU A 179 8.97 1.59 -7.78
C LEU A 179 7.70 1.07 -7.12
N GLY A 180 7.83 0.53 -5.90
CA GLY A 180 6.69 -0.06 -5.19
C GLY A 180 5.55 0.93 -4.96
N LEU A 181 5.84 2.20 -4.66
CA LEU A 181 4.82 3.23 -4.50
C LEU A 181 4.04 3.43 -5.81
N VAL A 182 4.73 3.57 -6.96
CA VAL A 182 4.07 3.72 -8.26
C VAL A 182 3.22 2.50 -8.59
N LEU A 183 3.76 1.29 -8.41
CA LEU A 183 3.02 0.06 -8.70
C LEU A 183 1.79 -0.10 -7.80
N LEU A 184 1.90 0.26 -6.52
CA LEU A 184 0.77 0.24 -5.58
C LEU A 184 -0.32 1.23 -5.95
N VAL A 185 0.04 2.48 -6.31
CA VAL A 185 -0.94 3.49 -6.71
C VAL A 185 -1.69 3.06 -7.97
N LEU A 186 -0.98 2.57 -8.99
CA LEU A 186 -1.60 2.06 -10.22
C LEU A 186 -2.55 0.89 -9.93
N HIS A 187 -2.10 -0.08 -9.14
CA HIS A 187 -2.90 -1.25 -8.79
C HIS A 187 -4.13 -0.87 -7.97
N TYR A 188 -3.98 -0.06 -6.92
CA TYR A 188 -5.10 0.40 -6.11
C TYR A 188 -6.10 1.24 -6.89
N PHE A 189 -5.66 2.03 -7.87
CA PHE A 189 -6.58 2.82 -8.69
C PHE A 189 -7.49 1.93 -9.52
N VAL A 190 -6.93 0.90 -10.15
CA VAL A 190 -7.69 -0.08 -10.91
C VAL A 190 -8.66 -0.87 -10.01
N GLU A 191 -8.20 -1.32 -8.84
CA GLU A 191 -9.06 -2.05 -7.88
C GLU A 191 -10.17 -1.16 -7.31
N PHE A 192 -9.88 0.12 -7.03
CA PHE A 192 -10.89 1.10 -6.63
C PHE A 192 -12.01 1.18 -7.66
N LEU A 193 -11.68 1.29 -8.95
CA LEU A 193 -12.66 1.36 -10.03
C LEU A 193 -13.52 0.10 -10.12
N PHE A 194 -12.94 -1.08 -9.89
CA PHE A 194 -13.70 -2.32 -9.80
C PHE A 194 -14.73 -2.25 -8.66
N HIS A 195 -14.26 -1.93 -7.46
CA HIS A 195 -15.08 -1.98 -6.27
C HIS A 195 -16.17 -0.91 -6.27
N ILE A 196 -15.89 0.31 -6.74
CA ILE A 196 -16.91 1.36 -6.86
C ILE A 196 -17.94 1.02 -7.96
N SER A 197 -17.50 0.43 -9.09
CA SER A 197 -18.41 -0.06 -10.13
C SER A 197 -19.34 -1.15 -9.58
N ARG A 198 -18.81 -2.05 -8.75
CA ARG A 198 -19.58 -3.11 -8.09
C ARG A 198 -20.59 -2.55 -7.08
N LEU A 199 -20.24 -1.50 -6.32
CA LEU A 199 -21.17 -0.82 -5.41
C LEU A 199 -22.32 -0.15 -6.17
N PHE A 200 -22.04 0.53 -7.28
CA PHE A 200 -23.07 1.13 -8.12
C PHE A 200 -23.96 0.07 -8.77
N TYR A 201 -23.38 -1.00 -9.31
CA TYR A 201 -24.12 -2.12 -9.88
C TYR A 201 -25.04 -2.80 -8.86
N PHE A 202 -24.57 -2.98 -7.61
CA PHE A 202 -25.42 -3.51 -6.55
C PHE A 202 -26.54 -2.54 -6.18
N SER A 203 -26.35 -1.24 -6.34
CA SER A 203 -27.41 -0.27 -6.10
C SER A 203 -28.47 -0.29 -7.22
N ASP A 204 -28.03 -0.37 -8.47
CA ASP A 204 -28.88 -0.44 -9.65
C ASP A 204 -28.11 -1.11 -10.81
N GLU A 205 -28.68 -2.19 -11.37
CA GLU A 205 -28.02 -3.03 -12.37
C GLU A 205 -27.73 -2.26 -13.68
N LYS A 206 -28.40 -1.13 -13.93
CA LYS A 206 -28.13 -0.27 -15.10
C LYS A 206 -26.69 0.24 -15.16
N TYR A 207 -25.97 0.26 -14.04
CA TYR A 207 -24.59 0.73 -13.95
C TYR A 207 -23.54 -0.31 -14.39
N GLN A 208 -23.93 -1.38 -15.09
CA GLN A 208 -23.00 -2.41 -15.59
C GLN A 208 -21.83 -1.84 -16.43
N LYS A 209 -22.01 -0.69 -17.10
CA LYS A 209 -20.99 -0.05 -17.94
C LYS A 209 -19.71 0.30 -17.16
N GLY A 210 -19.80 0.46 -15.83
CA GLY A 210 -18.63 0.66 -14.98
C GLY A 210 -17.62 -0.49 -15.09
N PHE A 211 -18.08 -1.73 -15.23
CA PHE A 211 -17.19 -2.88 -15.43
C PHE A 211 -16.47 -2.84 -16.78
N SER A 212 -17.10 -2.31 -17.83
CA SER A 212 -16.43 -2.15 -19.13
C SER A 212 -15.29 -1.13 -19.06
N LEU A 213 -15.52 0.00 -18.39
CA LEU A 213 -14.47 1.01 -18.14
C LEU A 213 -13.33 0.42 -17.30
N TRP A 214 -13.68 -0.27 -16.20
CA TRP A 214 -12.70 -0.96 -15.37
C TRP A 214 -11.90 -1.98 -16.18
N ALA A 215 -12.51 -2.80 -17.02
CA ALA A 215 -11.80 -3.82 -17.80
C ALA A 215 -10.73 -3.23 -18.72
N VAL A 216 -11.04 -2.10 -19.39
CA VAL A 216 -10.06 -1.39 -20.23
C VAL A 216 -8.91 -0.86 -19.37
N LEU A 217 -9.23 -0.17 -18.27
CA LEU A 217 -8.22 0.40 -17.38
C LEU A 217 -7.40 -0.66 -16.64
N PHE A 218 -7.98 -1.83 -16.37
CA PHE A 218 -7.29 -2.98 -15.82
C PHE A 218 -6.20 -3.46 -16.77
N VAL A 219 -6.52 -3.65 -18.05
CA VAL A 219 -5.52 -4.07 -19.05
C VAL A 219 -4.41 -3.03 -19.17
N LEU A 220 -4.77 -1.74 -19.26
CA LEU A 220 -3.79 -0.65 -19.34
C LEU A 220 -2.91 -0.57 -18.09
N GLY A 221 -3.50 -0.66 -16.90
CA GLY A 221 -2.78 -0.65 -15.62
C GLY A 221 -1.82 -1.83 -15.51
N ARG A 222 -2.24 -3.04 -15.88
CA ARG A 222 -1.38 -4.24 -15.88
C ARG A 222 -0.22 -4.12 -16.85
N LEU A 223 -0.48 -3.60 -18.05
CA LEU A 223 0.56 -3.34 -19.04
C LEU A 223 1.57 -2.32 -18.52
N LEU A 224 1.09 -1.23 -17.91
CA LEU A 224 1.96 -0.20 -17.35
C LEU A 224 2.80 -0.72 -16.18
N THR A 225 2.21 -1.47 -15.24
CA THR A 225 2.95 -2.15 -14.16
C THR A 225 4.06 -3.04 -14.74
N LEU A 226 3.74 -3.85 -15.76
CA LEU A 226 4.73 -4.73 -16.40
C LEU A 226 5.86 -3.92 -17.05
N ILE A 227 5.54 -2.88 -17.81
CA ILE A 227 6.52 -2.01 -18.47
C ILE A 227 7.45 -1.39 -17.43
N LEU A 228 6.91 -0.80 -16.36
CA LEU A 228 7.71 -0.15 -15.32
C LEU A 228 8.62 -1.13 -14.58
N SER A 229 8.12 -2.34 -14.28
CA SER A 229 8.94 -3.40 -13.69
C SER A 229 10.07 -3.84 -14.63
N VAL A 230 9.77 -4.08 -15.92
CA VAL A 230 10.79 -4.47 -16.91
C VAL A 230 11.83 -3.37 -17.11
N LEU A 231 11.41 -2.10 -17.18
CA LEU A 231 12.33 -0.96 -17.25
C LEU A 231 13.25 -0.90 -16.03
N THR A 232 12.68 -1.03 -14.83
CA THR A 232 13.43 -0.96 -13.58
C THR A 232 14.43 -2.11 -13.44
N PHE A 233 13.96 -3.36 -13.52
CA PHE A 233 14.82 -4.52 -13.27
C PHE A 233 15.69 -4.89 -14.48
N GLY A 234 15.11 -4.86 -15.68
CA GLY A 234 15.76 -5.33 -16.91
C GLY A 234 16.67 -4.31 -17.57
N PHE A 235 16.44 -3.01 -17.37
CA PHE A 235 17.27 -1.96 -17.96
C PHE A 235 17.98 -1.10 -16.92
N GLY A 236 17.32 -0.72 -15.83
CA GLY A 236 17.91 0.07 -14.76
C GLY A 236 18.93 -0.74 -13.96
N LEU A 237 18.43 -1.62 -13.10
CA LEU A 237 19.24 -2.38 -12.16
C LEU A 237 20.19 -3.38 -12.83
N ALA A 238 19.79 -3.97 -13.96
CA ALA A 238 20.66 -4.88 -14.72
C ALA A 238 21.87 -4.17 -15.37
N ARG A 239 21.85 -2.84 -15.51
CA ARG A 239 22.98 -2.04 -16.04
C ARG A 239 23.75 -1.30 -14.95
N ALA A 240 23.32 -1.40 -13.69
CA ALA A 240 24.04 -0.82 -12.57
C ALA A 240 25.39 -1.53 -12.40
N GLU A 241 26.42 -0.75 -12.00
CA GLU A 241 27.77 -1.25 -11.78
C GLU A 241 27.84 -2.22 -10.59
N ASP A 242 27.08 -1.95 -9.52
CA ASP A 242 27.03 -2.78 -8.32
C ASP A 242 25.84 -3.76 -8.34
N GLN A 243 26.13 -4.99 -8.73
CA GLN A 243 25.18 -6.12 -8.80
C GLN A 243 25.43 -7.16 -7.71
N GLN A 244 25.87 -6.72 -6.53
CA GLN A 244 26.19 -7.59 -5.40
C GLN A 244 25.12 -7.53 -4.32
N LEU A 245 25.01 -8.61 -3.55
CA LEU A 245 24.22 -8.62 -2.32
C LEU A 245 25.05 -7.98 -1.20
N ASN A 246 24.60 -6.84 -0.70
CA ASN A 246 25.24 -6.16 0.42
C ASN A 246 24.21 -5.66 1.43
N PHE A 247 24.08 -6.39 2.53
CA PHE A 247 23.18 -6.04 3.64
C PHE A 247 23.58 -4.74 4.36
N SER A 248 24.85 -4.34 4.34
CA SER A 248 25.31 -3.13 5.02
C SER A 248 24.91 -1.85 4.27
N THR A 249 24.92 -1.89 2.94
CA THR A 249 24.47 -0.78 2.08
C THR A 249 23.00 -0.88 1.71
N GLY A 250 22.33 -2.01 2.03
CA GLY A 250 20.97 -2.28 1.61
C GLY A 250 20.83 -2.58 0.12
N ASN A 251 21.92 -2.95 -0.56
CA ASN A 251 21.89 -3.33 -1.96
C ASN A 251 21.46 -4.80 -2.10
N PHE A 252 20.33 -5.03 -2.77
CA PHE A 252 19.79 -6.35 -3.06
C PHE A 252 19.72 -6.61 -4.58
N ASN A 253 20.52 -5.92 -5.39
CA ASN A 253 20.54 -6.04 -6.85
C ASN A 253 21.23 -7.33 -7.34
N ILE A 254 20.65 -8.48 -6.97
CA ILE A 254 21.07 -9.80 -7.43
C ILE A 254 20.08 -10.35 -8.46
N LEU A 255 20.53 -11.35 -9.23
CA LEU A 255 19.70 -12.04 -10.23
C LEU A 255 18.37 -12.52 -9.66
N ALA A 256 18.35 -13.07 -8.44
CA ALA A 256 17.12 -13.56 -7.82
C ALA A 256 16.06 -12.47 -7.65
N VAL A 257 16.44 -11.25 -7.25
CA VAL A 257 15.53 -10.11 -7.07
C VAL A 257 15.09 -9.52 -8.42
N ARG A 258 15.94 -9.59 -9.44
CA ARG A 258 15.60 -9.08 -10.78
C ARG A 258 14.60 -9.96 -11.54
N TYR A 259 14.50 -11.25 -11.20
CA TYR A 259 13.66 -12.24 -11.88
C TYR A 259 12.53 -12.81 -11.00
N SER A 260 12.39 -12.36 -9.75
CA SER A 260 11.28 -12.72 -8.85
C SER A 260 10.04 -11.90 -9.12
#